data_AF-A0A1H8YED2-F1
#
_entry.id   AF-A0A1H8YED2-F1
#
_cell.length_a   1.000
_cell.length_b   1.000
_cell.length_c   1.000
_cell.angle_alpha   90.00
_cell.angle_beta   90.00
_cell.angle_gamma   90.00
#
_symmetry.space_group_name_H-M   'P 1'
#
loop_
_entity.id
_entity.type
_entity.pdbx_description
1 polymer ?
#
loop_
_entity_poly.entity_id
_entity_poly.type
_entity_poly.pdbx_seq_one_letter_code
_entity_poly.pdbx_strand_id
1 'polypeptide(L)' 'MNPVMIDWLSVVLGPIGCILLVVALVKTRSATKAGAPVPPWAKVAQGVGIALVLVLALLHLIGTD' A
#
# COMPACT_ATOMS: atom_id res chain seq x y z
N MET A 1 -6.60 -8.89 20.88
CA MET A 1 -5.35 -9.11 20.12
C MET A 1 -4.19 -8.57 20.95
N ASN A 2 -2.98 -9.14 20.89
CA ASN A 2 -1.85 -8.56 21.65
C ASN A 2 -1.46 -7.22 20.99
N PRO A 3 -1.62 -6.06 21.66
CA PRO A 3 -1.38 -4.75 21.05
C PRO A 3 0.05 -4.62 20.49
N VAL A 4 1.01 -5.28 21.13
CA VAL A 4 2.40 -5.34 20.66
C VAL A 4 2.50 -5.98 19.27
N MET A 5 1.69 -7.00 18.96
CA MET A 5 1.74 -7.69 17.67
C MET A 5 1.20 -6.82 16.52
N ILE A 6 0.17 -6.01 16.80
CA ILE A 6 -0.41 -5.07 15.81
C ILE A 6 0.58 -3.94 15.51
N ASP A 7 1.30 -3.47 16.54
CA ASP A 7 2.28 -2.40 16.41
C ASP A 7 3.47 -2.83 15.55
N TRP A 8 4.06 -4.00 15.82
CA TRP A 8 5.12 -4.58 14.98
C TRP A 8 4.66 -4.84 13.54
N LEU A 9 3.43 -5.28 13.34
CA LEU A 9 2.89 -5.52 12.01
C LEU A 9 2.74 -4.21 11.22
N SER A 10 2.30 -3.13 11.88
CA SER A 10 2.18 -1.80 11.29
C SER A 10 3.54 -1.18 10.94
N VAL A 11 4.53 -1.38 11.81
CA VAL A 11 5.92 -0.95 11.57
C VAL A 11 6.54 -1.61 10.34
N VAL A 12 6.19 -2.87 10.05
CA VAL A 12 6.71 -3.60 8.89
C VAL A 12 5.87 -3.37 7.63
N LEU A 13 4.56 -3.55 7.71
CA LEU A 13 3.66 -3.44 6.55
C LEU A 13 3.42 -1.99 6.12
N GLY A 14 3.46 -1.03 7.04
CA GLY A 14 3.30 0.39 6.74
C GLY A 14 4.28 0.91 5.68
N PRO A 15 5.61 0.81 5.90
CA PRO A 15 6.59 1.23 4.91
C PRO A 15 6.52 0.42 3.61
N ILE A 16 6.24 -0.89 3.68
CA ILE A 16 6.07 -1.73 2.47
C ILE A 16 4.90 -1.24 1.62
N GLY A 17 3.75 -0.96 2.23
CA GLY A 17 2.58 -0.42 1.56
C GLY A 17 2.84 0.96 0.95
N CYS A 18 3.52 1.84 1.69
CA CYS A 18 3.93 3.15 1.20
C CYS A 18 4.86 3.06 -0.01
N ILE A 19 5.88 2.21 0.03
CA ILE A 19 6.82 2.03 -1.08
C ILE A 19 6.09 1.50 -2.32
N LEU A 20 5.24 0.49 -2.17
CA LEU A 20 4.43 -0.05 -3.27
C LEU A 20 3.52 1.01 -3.90
N LEU A 21 2.86 1.82 -3.08
CA LEU A 21 2.02 2.93 -3.55
C LEU A 21 2.83 3.99 -4.28
N VAL A 22 3.96 4.42 -3.72
CA VAL A 22 4.82 5.43 -4.35
C VAL A 22 5.35 4.93 -5.69
N VAL A 23 5.83 3.68 -5.76
CA VAL A 23 6.33 3.09 -7.01
C VAL A 23 5.21 2.99 -8.06
N ALA A 24 4.02 2.52 -7.67
CA ALA A 24 2.87 2.43 -8.56
C ALA A 24 2.42 3.81 -9.08
N LEU A 25 2.37 4.82 -8.21
CA LEU A 25 1.99 6.19 -8.57
C LEU A 25 3.03 6.84 -9.49
N VAL A 26 4.32 6.69 -9.20
CA VAL A 26 5.40 7.24 -10.02
C VAL A 26 5.40 6.60 -11.41
N LYS A 27 5.26 5.29 -11.50
CA LYS A 27 5.23 4.57 -12.79
C LYS A 27 3.98 4.87 -13.59
N THR A 28 2.83 4.96 -12.94
CA THR A 28 1.57 5.36 -13.60
C THR A 28 1.67 6.79 -14.12
N ARG A 29 2.10 7.75 -13.29
CA ARG A 29 2.29 9.14 -13.71
C ARG A 29 3.32 9.29 -14.82
N SER A 30 4.43 8.56 -14.74
CA SER A 30 5.47 8.58 -15.77
C SER A 30 4.95 8.06 -17.10
N ALA A 31 4.20 6.95 -17.10
CA ALA A 31 3.60 6.39 -18.31
C ALA A 31 2.55 7.34 -18.91
N THR A 32 1.68 7.90 -18.08
CA THR A 32 0.69 8.91 -18.51
C THR A 32 1.35 10.15 -19.12
N LYS A 33 2.41 10.67 -18.49
CA LYS A 33 3.17 11.82 -19.03
C LYS A 33 3.90 11.49 -20.34
N ALA A 34 4.36 10.25 -20.50
CA ALA A 34 5.04 9.81 -21.71
C ALA A 34 4.08 9.40 -22.84
N GLY A 35 2.75 9.41 -22.62
CA GLY A 35 1.78 8.86 -23.56
C GLY A 35 1.95 7.34 -23.77
N ALA A 36 2.70 6.67 -22.89
CA ALA A 36 2.99 5.25 -22.98
C ALA A 36 1.91 4.45 -22.25
N PRO A 37 1.61 3.22 -22.71
CA PRO A 37 0.68 2.34 -22.01
C PRO A 37 1.16 2.08 -20.58
N VAL A 38 0.26 2.28 -19.60
CA VAL A 38 0.54 2.01 -18.19
C VAL A 38 0.86 0.52 -18.04
N PRO A 39 1.99 0.14 -17.40
CA PRO A 39 2.34 -1.27 -17.25
C PRO A 39 1.24 -2.05 -16.51
N PRO A 40 0.87 -3.27 -16.96
CA PRO A 40 -0.18 -4.06 -16.31
C PRO A 40 0.08 -4.28 -14.82
N TRP A 41 1.35 -4.48 -14.46
CA TRP A 41 1.79 -4.67 -13.08
C TRP A 41 1.63 -3.41 -12.22
N ALA A 42 1.57 -2.20 -12.80
CA ALA A 42 1.40 -0.96 -12.04
C ALA A 42 -0.02 -0.85 -11.45
N LYS A 43 -1.04 -1.30 -12.20
CA LYS A 43 -2.41 -1.40 -11.67
C LYS A 43 -2.52 -2.44 -10.56
N VAL A 44 -1.84 -3.58 -10.72
CA VAL A 44 -1.77 -4.63 -9.69
C VAL A 44 -1.09 -4.10 -8.43
N ALA A 45 0.07 -3.44 -8.57
CA ALA A 45 0.79 -2.84 -7.44
C ALA A 45 -0.03 -1.76 -6.73
N GLN A 46 -0.82 -0.98 -7.47
CA GLN A 46 -1.72 0.02 -6.89
C GLN A 46 -2.86 -0.64 -6.10
N GLY A 47 -3.47 -1.70 -6.64
CA GLY A 47 -4.50 -2.48 -5.94
C GLY A 47 -3.98 -3.16 -4.67
N VAL A 48 -2.79 -3.77 -4.74
CA VAL A 48 -2.12 -4.37 -3.58
C VAL A 48 -1.80 -3.31 -2.51
N GLY A 49 -1.26 -2.16 -2.92
CA GLY A 49 -0.98 -1.05 -2.02
C GLY A 49 -2.23 -0.54 -1.29
N ILE A 50 -3.34 -0.36 -2.02
CA ILE A 50 -4.63 0.06 -1.43
C ILE A 50 -5.16 -0.99 -0.45
N ALA A 51 -5.15 -2.27 -0.83
CA ALA A 51 -5.60 -3.36 0.04
C ALA A 51 -4.77 -3.43 1.33
N LEU A 52 -3.45 -3.26 1.24
CA LEU A 52 -2.54 -3.32 2.37
C LEU A 52 -2.74 -2.16 3.35
N VAL A 53 -2.98 -0.93 2.84
CA VAL A 53 -3.34 0.23 3.67
C VAL A 53 -4.71 0.04 4.34
N LEU A 54 -5.71 -0.50 3.61
CA LEU A 54 -7.03 -0.79 4.18
C LEU A 54 -6.97 -1.83 5.30
N VAL A 55 -6.19 -2.90 5.12
CA VAL A 55 -6.00 -3.93 6.16
C VAL A 55 -5.34 -3.32 7.40
N LEU A 56 -4.31 -2.48 7.23
CA LEU A 56 -3.67 -1.79 8.35
C LEU A 56 -4.62 -0.84 9.08
N ALA A 57 -5.46 -0.10 8.34
CA ALA A 57 -6.47 0.78 8.92
C ALA A 57 -7.51 -0.01 9.74
N LEU A 58 -7.98 -1.15 9.21
CA LEU A 58 -8.91 -2.03 9.92
C LEU A 58 -8.29 -2.65 11.18
N LEU A 59 -7.02 -3.08 11.10
CA LEU A 59 -6.31 -3.64 12.25
C LEU A 59 -6.08 -2.61 13.36
N HIS A 60 -5.81 -1.35 12.99
CA HIS A 60 -5.77 -0.26 13.96
C HIS A 60 -7.14 -0.02 14.58
N LEU A 61 -8.21 0.10 13.78
CA LEU A 61 -9.55 0.36 14.28
C LEU A 61 -10.03 -0.73 15.25
N ILE A 62 -9.83 -2.01 14.90
CA ILE A 62 -10.20 -3.16 15.73
C ILE A 62 -9.27 -3.31 16.96
N GLY A 63 -8.02 -2.85 16.85
CA GLY A 63 -7.05 -2.90 17.94
C GLY A 63 -7.20 -1.77 18.96
N THR A 64 -7.99 -0.73 18.65
CA THR A 64 -8.25 0.43 19.51
C THR A 64 -9.53 0.34 20.36
N ASP A 65 -10.31 -0.74 20.22
CA ASP A 65 -11.45 -1.09 21.08
C ASP A 65 -11.03 -2.07 22.21
#